data_AF-A0A443DI03-F1
#
_entry.id   AF-A0A443DI03-F1
#
_cell.length_a   1.000
_cell.length_b   1.000
_cell.length_c   1.000
_cell.angle_alpha   90.00
_cell.angle_beta   90.00
_cell.angle_gamma   90.00
#
_symmetry.space_group_name_H-M   'P 1'
#
loop_
_entity.id
_entity.type
_entity.pdbx_description
1 polymer ?
#
loop_
_entity_poly.entity_id
_entity_poly.type
_entity_poly.pdbx_seq_one_letter_code
_entity_poly.pdbx_strand_id
1 'polypeptide(L)'
;RSSYEAKAADAKRIARNQRAAREQSIYAKLRPAMQAEDWTAALLAIEEGLALMPDCHDFRLTRANLLLHKLRDMQTGMPLMRKLVEDAIDKTSEAVSWMALALNQLFDPTMDNSHLPRAERFAMGNELSEQILTLNPPQGEGPFKYRRYLPVAQYYYESGNKDRAIELIEVALKSVDRLGPIPDHAKQYYLTPLLQALANYTGEPACHADLCVAPQNKAPETQNAVTS
;
A
#
# COMPACT_ATOMS: atom_id res chain seq x y z
N ARG A 1 -4.77 0.02 43.47
CA ARG A 1 -4.84 0.96 42.33
C ARG A 1 -5.15 2.33 42.87
N SER A 2 -4.26 3.31 42.66
CA SER A 2 -4.38 4.65 43.26
C SER A 2 -5.32 5.54 42.42
N SER A 3 -5.94 6.54 43.06
CA SER A 3 -6.85 7.51 42.42
C SER A 3 -6.26 8.16 41.14
N TYR A 4 -4.93 8.29 41.07
CA TYR A 4 -4.21 8.85 39.92
C TYR A 4 -4.21 7.93 38.70
N GLU A 5 -4.04 6.62 38.89
CA GLU A 5 -4.10 5.64 37.80
C GLU A 5 -5.49 5.61 37.16
N ALA A 6 -6.54 5.73 37.98
CA ALA A 6 -7.92 5.78 37.51
C ALA A 6 -8.21 7.05 36.69
N LYS A 7 -7.75 8.22 37.15
CA LYS A 7 -7.89 9.49 36.41
C LYS A 7 -7.11 9.48 35.08
N ALA A 8 -5.89 8.93 35.08
CA ALA A 8 -5.09 8.82 33.85
C ALA A 8 -5.72 7.87 32.83
N ALA A 9 -6.28 6.75 33.29
CA ALA A 9 -7.01 5.82 32.43
C ALA A 9 -8.28 6.46 31.83
N ASP A 10 -9.02 7.23 32.63
CA ASP A 10 -10.22 7.92 32.15
C ASP A 10 -9.89 9.04 31.15
N ALA A 11 -8.84 9.82 31.39
CA ALA A 11 -8.36 10.83 30.45
C ALA A 11 -7.94 10.21 29.10
N LYS A 12 -7.23 9.07 29.12
CA LYS A 12 -6.88 8.32 27.90
C LYS A 12 -8.13 7.84 27.16
N ARG A 13 -9.14 7.35 27.88
CA ARG A 13 -10.42 6.90 27.31
C ARG A 13 -11.17 8.05 26.63
N ILE A 14 -11.27 9.21 27.30
CA ILE A 14 -11.92 10.40 26.76
C ILE A 14 -11.19 10.88 25.49
N ALA A 15 -9.86 10.98 25.53
CA ALA A 15 -9.07 11.39 24.37
C ALA A 15 -9.26 10.44 23.17
N ARG A 16 -9.29 9.12 23.42
CA ARG A 16 -9.56 8.12 22.37
C ARG A 16 -10.96 8.29 21.78
N ASN A 17 -11.98 8.46 22.62
CA ASN A 17 -13.36 8.63 22.15
C ASN A 17 -13.54 9.92 21.34
N GLN A 18 -12.89 11.00 21.77
CA GLN A 18 -12.89 12.26 21.02
C GLN A 18 -12.20 12.11 19.66
N ARG A 19 -11.07 11.40 19.60
CA ARG A 19 -10.38 11.09 18.34
C ARG A 19 -11.29 10.29 17.41
N ALA A 20 -11.90 9.20 17.91
CA ALA A 20 -12.82 8.38 17.11
C ALA A 20 -14.03 9.17 16.59
N ALA A 21 -14.60 10.07 17.40
CA ALA A 21 -15.71 10.92 16.97
C ALA A 21 -15.28 11.89 15.86
N ARG A 22 -14.07 12.46 15.93
CA ARG A 22 -13.51 13.30 14.86
C ARG A 22 -13.30 12.49 13.58
N GLU A 23 -12.67 11.32 13.67
CA GLU A 23 -12.46 10.43 12.52
C GLU A 23 -13.78 10.07 11.85
N GLN A 24 -14.80 9.71 12.64
CA GLN A 24 -16.12 9.38 12.11
C GLN A 24 -16.81 10.56 11.43
N SER A 25 -16.66 11.78 11.96
CA SER A 25 -17.18 13.00 11.34
C SER A 25 -16.53 13.27 9.98
N ILE A 26 -15.23 13.02 9.85
CA ILE A 26 -14.52 13.15 8.56
C ILE A 26 -14.99 12.07 7.59
N TYR A 27 -15.08 10.81 8.02
CA TYR A 27 -15.58 9.74 7.16
C TYR A 27 -17.03 9.94 6.69
N ALA A 28 -17.87 10.60 7.50
CA ALA A 28 -19.24 10.93 7.11
C ALA A 28 -19.29 11.91 5.92
N LYS A 29 -18.27 12.76 5.74
CA LYS A 29 -18.11 13.65 4.58
C LYS A 29 -17.37 12.97 3.43
N LEU A 30 -16.31 12.24 3.75
CA LEU A 30 -15.44 11.60 2.75
C LEU A 30 -16.17 10.52 1.96
N ARG A 31 -16.89 9.62 2.62
CA ARG A 31 -17.55 8.48 1.95
C ARG A 31 -18.53 8.90 0.85
N PRO A 32 -19.49 9.81 1.09
CA PRO A 32 -20.40 10.24 0.04
C PRO A 32 -19.66 10.97 -1.10
N ALA A 33 -18.63 11.77 -0.79
CA ALA A 33 -17.83 12.42 -1.83
C ALA A 33 -17.09 11.40 -2.71
N MET A 34 -16.47 10.37 -2.10
CA MET A 34 -15.83 9.28 -2.86
C MET A 34 -16.82 8.47 -3.70
N GLN A 35 -18.04 8.24 -3.19
CA GLN A 35 -19.10 7.53 -3.93
C GLN A 35 -19.64 8.35 -5.10
N ALA A 36 -19.72 9.67 -4.95
CA ALA A 36 -20.12 10.59 -6.01
C ALA A 36 -18.97 10.93 -6.98
N GLU A 37 -17.77 10.38 -6.75
CA GLU A 37 -16.54 10.74 -7.46
C GLU A 37 -16.21 12.24 -7.43
N ASP A 38 -16.70 12.95 -6.41
CA ASP A 38 -16.36 14.34 -6.16
C ASP A 38 -15.01 14.39 -5.44
N TRP A 39 -13.94 14.22 -6.24
CA TRP A 39 -12.57 14.15 -5.73
C TRP A 39 -12.12 15.43 -5.04
N THR A 40 -12.67 16.58 -5.45
CA THR A 40 -12.40 17.87 -4.81
C THR A 40 -13.03 17.92 -3.42
N ALA A 41 -14.31 17.54 -3.29
CA ALA A 41 -14.96 17.45 -1.97
C ALA A 41 -14.31 16.39 -1.07
N ALA A 42 -13.89 15.26 -1.65
CA ALA A 42 -13.15 14.22 -0.93
C ALA A 42 -11.81 14.76 -0.39
N LEU A 43 -11.06 15.51 -1.22
CA LEU A 43 -9.83 16.15 -0.79
C LEU A 43 -10.09 17.17 0.33
N LEU A 44 -11.10 18.02 0.19
CA LEU A 44 -11.47 19.00 1.24
C LEU A 44 -11.81 18.31 2.57
N ALA A 45 -12.56 17.21 2.55
CA ALA A 45 -12.86 16.44 3.75
C ALA A 45 -11.58 15.88 4.42
N ILE A 46 -10.62 15.41 3.62
CA ILE A 46 -9.33 14.93 4.12
C ILE A 46 -8.48 16.08 4.67
N GLU A 47 -8.43 17.24 4.03
CA GLU A 47 -7.70 18.42 4.55
C GLU A 47 -8.28 18.89 5.89
N GLU A 48 -9.61 18.91 6.03
CA GLU A 48 -10.27 19.16 7.33
C GLU A 48 -9.84 18.13 8.38
N GLY A 49 -9.81 16.86 8.00
CA GLY A 49 -9.37 15.78 8.87
C GLY A 49 -7.92 15.92 9.32
N LEU A 50 -7.02 16.30 8.41
CA LEU A 50 -5.60 16.53 8.69
C LEU A 50 -5.35 17.79 9.52
N ALA A 51 -6.19 18.83 9.39
CA ALA A 51 -6.14 19.99 10.26
C ALA A 51 -6.45 19.62 11.72
N LEU A 52 -7.35 18.65 11.94
CA LEU A 52 -7.72 18.16 13.27
C LEU A 52 -6.81 17.05 13.80
N MET A 53 -6.27 16.22 12.91
CA MET A 53 -5.50 15.00 13.22
C MET A 53 -4.33 14.86 12.22
N PRO A 54 -3.30 15.71 12.35
CA PRO A 54 -2.21 15.78 11.37
C PRO A 54 -1.34 14.53 11.35
N ASP A 55 -1.40 13.69 12.39
CA ASP A 55 -0.68 12.43 12.53
C ASP A 55 -1.45 11.22 11.99
N CYS A 56 -2.71 11.40 11.55
CA CYS A 56 -3.52 10.31 11.02
C CYS A 56 -2.96 9.78 9.70
N HIS A 57 -2.31 8.62 9.75
CA HIS A 57 -1.65 8.02 8.58
C HIS A 57 -2.63 7.74 7.43
N ASP A 58 -3.81 7.20 7.74
CA ASP A 58 -4.83 6.88 6.73
C ASP A 58 -5.28 8.13 5.96
N PHE A 59 -5.39 9.27 6.64
CA PHE A 59 -5.73 10.53 5.99
C PHE A 59 -4.61 11.04 5.11
N ARG A 60 -3.34 10.90 5.54
CA ARG A 60 -2.20 11.28 4.71
C ARG A 60 -2.08 10.40 3.47
N LEU A 61 -2.28 9.09 3.60
CA LEU A 61 -2.32 8.17 2.45
C LEU A 61 -3.48 8.48 1.52
N THR A 62 -4.66 8.74 2.05
CA THR A 62 -5.84 9.09 1.23
C THR A 62 -5.60 10.41 0.49
N ARG A 63 -4.98 11.40 1.14
CA ARG A 63 -4.58 12.67 0.50
C ARG A 63 -3.62 12.41 -0.68
N ALA A 64 -2.59 11.59 -0.48
CA ALA A 64 -1.66 11.21 -1.54
C ALA A 64 -2.40 10.50 -2.68
N ASN A 65 -3.28 9.55 -2.38
CA ASN A 65 -4.04 8.84 -3.39
C ASN A 65 -4.93 9.77 -4.22
N LEU A 66 -5.66 10.68 -3.57
CA LEU A 66 -6.52 11.64 -4.24
C LEU A 66 -5.72 12.55 -5.17
N LEU A 67 -4.62 13.13 -4.68
CA LEU A 67 -3.76 14.02 -5.47
C LEU A 67 -3.11 13.28 -6.63
N LEU A 68 -2.52 12.10 -6.37
CA LEU A 68 -1.78 11.36 -7.38
C LEU A 68 -2.70 10.74 -8.43
N HIS A 69 -3.76 10.06 -8.00
CA HIS A 69 -4.50 9.13 -8.87
C HIS A 69 -5.84 9.66 -9.34
N LYS A 70 -6.52 10.47 -8.52
CA LYS A 70 -7.88 10.96 -8.83
C LYS A 70 -7.86 12.33 -9.49
N LEU A 71 -7.16 13.28 -8.87
CA LEU A 71 -7.01 14.65 -9.36
C LEU A 71 -5.84 14.81 -10.34
N ARG A 72 -4.87 13.88 -10.31
CA ARG A 72 -3.62 13.92 -11.09
C ARG A 72 -2.84 15.23 -10.91
N ASP A 73 -2.92 15.82 -9.72
CA ASP A 73 -2.11 16.97 -9.33
C ASP A 73 -0.71 16.49 -8.90
N MET A 74 0.17 16.26 -9.88
CA MET A 74 1.55 15.84 -9.63
C MET A 74 2.36 16.90 -8.91
N GLN A 75 2.07 18.18 -9.15
CA GLN A 75 2.81 19.31 -8.58
C GLN A 75 2.69 19.33 -7.06
N THR A 76 1.50 19.03 -6.54
CA THR A 76 1.27 18.89 -5.09
C THR A 76 1.51 17.47 -4.61
N GLY A 77 1.08 16.47 -5.38
CA GLY A 77 1.07 15.07 -4.99
C GLY A 77 2.46 14.45 -4.84
N MET A 78 3.39 14.71 -5.76
CA MET A 78 4.72 14.09 -5.75
C MET A 78 5.59 14.54 -4.58
N PRO A 79 5.71 15.86 -4.26
CA PRO A 79 6.41 16.30 -3.06
C PRO A 79 5.79 15.73 -1.76
N LEU A 80 4.46 15.65 -1.70
CA LEU A 80 3.76 15.04 -0.57
C LEU A 80 4.08 13.56 -0.43
N MET A 81 4.13 12.83 -1.55
CA MET A 81 4.48 11.41 -1.57
C MET A 81 5.92 11.18 -1.12
N ARG A 82 6.86 12.03 -1.54
CA ARG A 82 8.26 11.97 -1.08
C ARG A 82 8.36 12.13 0.44
N LYS A 83 7.66 13.13 1.00
CA LYS A 83 7.62 13.32 2.45
C LYS A 83 7.00 12.12 3.19
N LEU A 84 5.99 11.48 2.60
CA LEU A 84 5.40 10.25 3.15
C LEU A 84 6.41 9.10 3.19
N VAL A 85 7.26 8.97 2.18
CA VAL A 85 8.34 7.98 2.14
C VAL A 85 9.37 8.26 3.24
N GLU A 86 9.84 9.49 3.35
CA GLU A 86 10.77 9.93 4.40
C GLU A 86 10.20 9.62 5.80
N ASP A 87 8.97 10.06 6.08
CA ASP A 87 8.29 9.83 7.35
C ASP A 87 8.09 8.33 7.66
N ALA A 88 7.91 7.49 6.64
CA ALA A 88 7.72 6.05 6.81
C ALA A 88 9.06 5.34 7.14
N ILE A 89 10.15 5.76 6.51
CA ILE A 89 11.49 5.21 6.77
C ILE A 89 11.97 5.59 8.18
N ASP A 90 11.78 6.85 8.58
CA ASP A 90 12.23 7.37 9.88
C ASP A 90 11.61 6.65 11.09
N LYS A 91 10.41 6.05 10.92
CA LYS A 91 9.65 5.44 12.02
C LYS A 91 9.95 3.94 12.26
N THR A 92 10.91 3.33 11.57
CA THR A 92 11.46 1.97 11.81
C THR A 92 10.43 0.82 11.81
N SER A 93 10.59 -0.22 12.64
CA SER A 93 9.95 -1.55 12.50
C SER A 93 8.41 -1.58 12.52
N GLU A 94 7.75 -0.65 13.23
CA GLU A 94 6.28 -0.50 13.19
C GLU A 94 5.80 0.13 11.86
N ALA A 95 6.68 0.84 11.15
CA ALA A 95 6.43 1.52 9.89
C ALA A 95 6.64 0.64 8.66
N VAL A 96 7.08 -0.62 8.78
CA VAL A 96 7.21 -1.52 7.60
C VAL A 96 5.87 -1.67 6.87
N SER A 97 4.75 -1.67 7.61
CA SER A 97 3.42 -1.65 7.01
C SER A 97 3.15 -0.34 6.27
N TRP A 98 3.62 0.80 6.78
CA TRP A 98 3.46 2.11 6.13
C TRP A 98 4.32 2.25 4.89
N MET A 99 5.55 1.72 4.92
CA MET A 99 6.41 1.65 3.74
C MET A 99 5.76 0.82 2.63
N ALA A 100 5.15 -0.33 2.97
CA ALA A 100 4.42 -1.14 2.00
C ALA A 100 3.20 -0.41 1.42
N LEU A 101 2.45 0.33 2.24
CA LEU A 101 1.32 1.14 1.77
C LEU A 101 1.76 2.30 0.88
N ALA A 102 2.86 2.97 1.22
CA ALA A 102 3.47 4.00 0.38
C ALA A 102 3.93 3.42 -0.97
N LEU A 103 4.52 2.22 -0.95
CA LEU A 103 4.95 1.54 -2.16
C LEU A 103 3.75 1.13 -3.04
N ASN A 104 2.62 0.73 -2.45
CA ASN A 104 1.37 0.50 -3.19
C ASN A 104 0.87 1.78 -3.88
N GLN A 105 0.99 2.97 -3.27
CA GLN A 105 0.60 4.22 -3.95
C GLN A 105 1.40 4.45 -5.24
N LEU A 106 2.60 3.88 -5.33
CA LEU A 106 3.50 4.02 -6.46
C LEU A 106 3.41 2.84 -7.42
N PHE A 107 3.13 1.62 -6.97
CA PHE A 107 3.32 0.41 -7.78
C PHE A 107 2.12 -0.54 -7.80
N ASP A 108 1.01 -0.27 -7.11
CA ASP A 108 -0.13 -1.18 -7.13
C ASP A 108 -0.59 -1.43 -8.58
N PRO A 109 -0.56 -2.68 -9.08
CA PRO A 109 -0.86 -2.99 -10.48
C PRO A 109 -2.34 -2.82 -10.82
N THR A 110 -3.21 -2.66 -9.82
CA THR A 110 -4.64 -2.36 -10.00
C THR A 110 -4.92 -0.89 -10.27
N MET A 111 -3.92 -0.01 -10.06
CA MET A 111 -4.01 1.42 -10.33
C MET A 111 -3.32 1.76 -11.65
N ASP A 112 -3.89 2.71 -12.39
CA ASP A 112 -3.17 3.35 -13.49
C ASP A 112 -2.03 4.18 -12.88
N ASN A 113 -0.79 3.75 -13.08
CA ASN A 113 0.41 4.44 -12.59
C ASN A 113 1.22 5.06 -13.75
N SER A 114 0.71 5.04 -14.99
CA SER A 114 1.47 5.48 -16.17
C SER A 114 1.66 6.99 -16.21
N HIS A 115 0.81 7.74 -15.50
CA HIS A 115 0.88 9.21 -15.40
C HIS A 115 1.90 9.70 -14.36
N LEU A 116 2.40 8.82 -13.50
CA LEU A 116 3.38 9.19 -12.48
C LEU A 116 4.76 9.44 -13.11
N PRO A 117 5.50 10.50 -12.68
CA PRO A 117 6.86 10.74 -13.16
C PRO A 117 7.78 9.55 -12.87
N ARG A 118 8.19 8.85 -13.93
CA ARG A 118 8.91 7.57 -13.82
C ARG A 118 10.17 7.66 -12.96
N ALA A 119 11.02 8.66 -13.16
CA ALA A 119 12.28 8.77 -12.43
C ALA A 119 12.06 8.88 -10.90
N GLU A 120 11.18 9.78 -10.47
CA GLU A 120 10.89 10.00 -9.05
C GLU A 120 10.16 8.81 -8.41
N ARG A 121 9.19 8.23 -9.14
CA ARG A 121 8.45 7.03 -8.72
C ARG A 121 9.40 5.88 -8.43
N PHE A 122 10.35 5.61 -9.33
CA PHE A 122 11.31 4.52 -9.17
C PHE A 122 12.37 4.80 -8.10
N ALA A 123 12.81 6.05 -7.94
CA ALA A 123 13.73 6.43 -6.86
C ALA A 123 13.11 6.13 -5.48
N MET A 124 11.88 6.60 -5.23
CA MET A 124 11.14 6.29 -4.00
C MET A 124 10.87 4.79 -3.85
N GLY A 125 10.55 4.10 -4.96
CA GLY A 125 10.37 2.66 -4.98
C GLY A 125 11.60 1.88 -4.51
N ASN A 126 12.79 2.31 -4.95
CA ASN A 126 14.05 1.71 -4.53
C ASN A 126 14.30 1.89 -3.03
N GLU A 127 14.19 3.13 -2.54
CA GLU A 127 14.39 3.48 -1.13
C GLU A 127 13.48 2.64 -0.21
N LEU A 128 12.18 2.61 -0.50
CA LEU A 128 11.21 1.82 0.26
C LEU A 128 11.53 0.32 0.20
N SER A 129 11.86 -0.20 -0.98
CA SER A 129 12.13 -1.63 -1.17
C SER A 129 13.37 -2.09 -0.41
N GLU A 130 14.47 -1.33 -0.47
CA GLU A 130 15.70 -1.62 0.27
C GLU A 130 15.47 -1.61 1.80
N GLN A 131 14.70 -0.63 2.29
CA GLN A 131 14.40 -0.52 3.73
C GLN A 131 13.49 -1.66 4.20
N ILE A 132 12.44 -2.00 3.44
CA ILE A 132 11.58 -3.15 3.75
C ILE A 132 12.39 -4.45 3.80
N LEU A 133 13.29 -4.68 2.84
CA LEU A 133 14.09 -5.89 2.79
C LEU A 133 15.16 -5.94 3.89
N THR A 134 15.72 -4.80 4.27
CA THR A 134 16.64 -4.70 5.41
C THR A 134 15.94 -5.07 6.72
N LEU A 135 14.75 -4.53 6.97
CA LEU A 135 13.99 -4.76 8.20
C LEU A 135 13.27 -6.11 8.23
N ASN A 136 12.96 -6.66 7.06
CA ASN A 136 12.26 -7.92 6.90
C ASN A 136 12.95 -8.76 5.82
N PRO A 137 14.11 -9.36 6.12
CA PRO A 137 14.90 -10.08 5.13
C PRO A 137 14.20 -11.36 4.63
N PRO A 138 14.37 -11.74 3.35
CA PRO A 138 13.74 -12.94 2.78
C PRO A 138 14.08 -14.25 3.51
N GLN A 139 15.29 -14.35 4.07
CA GLN A 139 15.77 -15.54 4.76
C GLN A 139 15.29 -15.63 6.22
N GLY A 140 14.79 -14.53 6.81
CA GLY A 140 14.32 -14.51 8.20
C GLY A 140 12.90 -15.06 8.38
N GLU A 141 12.50 -15.35 9.62
CA GLU A 141 11.12 -15.78 9.94
C GLU A 141 10.15 -14.61 10.18
N GLY A 142 10.52 -13.39 9.75
CA GLY A 142 9.77 -12.18 10.04
C GLY A 142 8.30 -12.29 9.61
N PRO A 143 7.34 -11.83 10.43
CA PRO A 143 5.93 -12.03 10.17
C PRO A 143 5.44 -11.17 8.99
N PHE A 144 4.29 -11.55 8.41
CA PHE A 144 3.54 -10.75 7.43
C PHE A 144 4.23 -10.47 6.09
N LYS A 145 5.16 -11.33 5.63
CA LYS A 145 5.82 -11.15 4.32
C LYS A 145 4.82 -11.08 3.17
N TYR A 146 3.74 -11.86 3.23
CA TYR A 146 2.63 -11.83 2.27
C TYR A 146 1.98 -10.46 2.06
N ARG A 147 2.05 -9.54 3.05
CA ARG A 147 1.55 -8.16 2.90
C ARG A 147 2.62 -7.22 2.36
N ARG A 148 3.88 -7.46 2.68
CA ARG A 148 4.98 -6.52 2.47
C ARG A 148 5.67 -6.72 1.13
N TYR A 149 5.78 -7.97 0.67
CA TYR A 149 6.59 -8.32 -0.48
C TYR A 149 5.86 -8.16 -1.82
N LEU A 150 4.52 -8.14 -1.83
CA LEU A 150 3.78 -7.89 -3.06
C LEU A 150 4.15 -6.55 -3.71
N PRO A 151 4.08 -5.39 -3.03
CA PRO A 151 4.50 -4.12 -3.64
C PRO A 151 6.00 -4.06 -3.96
N VAL A 152 6.85 -4.72 -3.16
CA VAL A 152 8.31 -4.78 -3.41
C VAL A 152 8.60 -5.60 -4.67
N ALA A 153 7.95 -6.74 -4.84
CA ALA A 153 8.07 -7.56 -6.03
C ALA A 153 7.59 -6.79 -7.28
N GLN A 154 6.50 -6.03 -7.16
CA GLN A 154 6.01 -5.21 -8.27
C GLN A 154 7.00 -4.11 -8.68
N TYR A 155 7.66 -3.47 -7.72
CA TYR A 155 8.79 -2.57 -8.01
C TYR A 155 9.91 -3.29 -8.77
N TYR A 156 10.36 -4.47 -8.30
CA TYR A 156 11.42 -5.22 -8.97
C TYR A 156 11.02 -5.69 -10.36
N TYR A 157 9.76 -6.07 -10.55
CA TYR A 157 9.23 -6.46 -11.86
C TYR A 157 9.24 -5.28 -12.84
N GLU A 158 8.70 -4.13 -12.45
CA GLU A 158 8.65 -2.94 -13.32
C GLU A 158 10.03 -2.30 -13.56
N SER A 159 10.99 -2.53 -12.66
CA SER A 159 12.39 -2.11 -12.84
C SER A 159 13.22 -3.08 -13.68
N GLY A 160 12.64 -4.21 -14.10
CA GLY A 160 13.26 -5.20 -14.97
C GLY A 160 13.98 -6.33 -14.24
N ASN A 161 14.00 -6.35 -12.91
CA ASN A 161 14.55 -7.46 -12.12
C ASN A 161 13.48 -8.51 -11.82
N LYS A 162 13.09 -9.22 -12.89
CA LYS A 162 12.03 -10.23 -12.87
C LYS A 162 12.31 -11.39 -11.90
N ASP A 163 13.55 -11.87 -11.86
CA ASP A 163 13.94 -13.00 -11.00
C ASP A 163 13.75 -12.64 -9.52
N ARG A 164 14.15 -11.43 -9.12
CA ARG A 164 13.96 -10.94 -7.77
C ARG A 164 12.48 -10.77 -7.42
N ALA A 165 11.66 -10.30 -8.36
CA ALA A 165 10.22 -10.19 -8.15
C ALA A 165 9.60 -11.55 -7.88
N ILE A 166 9.93 -12.57 -8.68
CA ILE A 166 9.44 -13.95 -8.51
C ILE A 166 9.86 -14.51 -7.15
N GLU A 167 11.15 -14.42 -6.79
CA GLU A 167 11.67 -14.90 -5.49
C GLU A 167 10.86 -14.32 -4.32
N LEU A 168 10.59 -13.01 -4.34
CA LEU A 168 9.85 -12.35 -3.27
C LEU A 168 8.40 -12.81 -3.19
N ILE A 169 7.74 -13.05 -4.32
CA ILE A 169 6.37 -13.60 -4.33
C ILE A 169 6.35 -15.03 -3.79
N GLU A 170 7.32 -15.87 -4.15
CA GLU A 170 7.42 -17.22 -3.60
C GLU A 170 7.65 -17.23 -2.09
N VAL A 171 8.50 -16.34 -1.58
CA VAL A 171 8.72 -16.17 -0.13
C VAL A 171 7.44 -15.67 0.56
N ALA A 172 6.71 -14.77 -0.08
CA ALA A 172 5.41 -14.29 0.40
C ALA A 172 4.38 -15.42 0.49
N LEU A 173 4.24 -16.25 -0.56
CA LEU A 173 3.33 -17.40 -0.59
C LEU A 173 3.63 -18.38 0.55
N LYS A 174 4.89 -18.77 0.72
CA LYS A 174 5.33 -19.65 1.83
C LYS A 174 5.01 -19.07 3.21
N SER A 175 4.98 -17.74 3.34
CA SER A 175 4.63 -17.09 4.61
C SER A 175 3.14 -17.17 4.95
N VAL A 176 2.25 -17.35 3.95
CA VAL A 176 0.81 -17.52 4.16
C VAL A 176 0.52 -18.86 4.84
N ASP A 177 1.25 -19.92 4.50
CA ASP A 177 1.06 -21.25 5.12
C ASP A 177 1.37 -21.25 6.62
N ARG A 178 2.16 -20.28 7.09
CA ARG A 178 2.52 -20.11 8.50
C ARG A 178 1.46 -19.38 9.32
N LEU A 179 0.36 -18.92 8.72
CA LEU A 179 -0.67 -18.13 9.41
C LEU A 179 -1.49 -18.92 10.44
N GLY A 180 -1.30 -20.24 10.55
CA GLY A 180 -2.10 -21.08 11.44
C GLY A 180 -3.56 -21.18 10.97
N PRO A 181 -4.49 -21.61 11.84
CA PRO A 181 -5.89 -21.74 11.48
C PRO A 181 -6.53 -20.35 11.30
N ILE A 182 -6.57 -19.89 10.05
CA ILE A 182 -7.36 -18.73 9.64
C ILE A 182 -8.52 -19.20 8.76
N PRO A 183 -9.66 -18.47 8.74
CA PRO A 183 -10.75 -18.80 7.83
C PRO A 183 -10.30 -18.82 6.36
N ASP A 184 -10.81 -19.76 5.57
CA ASP A 184 -10.41 -19.92 4.17
C ASP A 184 -10.57 -18.64 3.34
N HIS A 185 -11.64 -17.87 3.59
CA HIS A 185 -11.86 -16.59 2.91
C HIS A 185 -10.74 -15.57 3.20
N ALA A 186 -10.20 -15.55 4.42
CA ALA A 186 -9.11 -14.67 4.79
C ALA A 186 -7.80 -15.13 4.14
N LYS A 187 -7.58 -16.46 4.03
CA LYS A 187 -6.43 -17.02 3.31
C LYS A 187 -6.48 -16.69 1.82
N GLN A 188 -7.64 -16.85 1.19
CA GLN A 188 -7.87 -16.52 -0.22
C GLN A 188 -7.64 -15.04 -0.53
N TYR A 189 -8.04 -14.14 0.38
CA TYR A 189 -7.80 -12.70 0.25
C TYR A 189 -6.31 -12.36 0.09
N TYR A 190 -5.41 -13.05 0.81
CA TYR A 190 -3.97 -12.84 0.67
C TYR A 190 -3.33 -13.65 -0.47
N LEU A 191 -3.81 -14.86 -0.74
CA LEU A 191 -3.24 -15.72 -1.78
C LEU A 191 -3.52 -15.21 -3.19
N THR A 192 -4.74 -14.73 -3.46
CA THR A 192 -5.16 -14.39 -4.82
C THR A 192 -4.26 -13.32 -5.46
N PRO A 193 -3.93 -12.20 -4.80
CA PRO A 193 -3.05 -11.20 -5.39
C PRO A 193 -1.62 -11.71 -5.60
N LEU A 194 -1.10 -12.55 -4.70
CA LEU A 194 0.23 -13.15 -4.82
C LEU A 194 0.32 -14.13 -6.00
N LEU A 195 -0.69 -15.00 -6.15
CA LEU A 195 -0.78 -15.92 -7.28
C LEU A 195 -0.94 -15.18 -8.60
N GLN A 196 -1.76 -14.13 -8.63
CA GLN A 196 -1.90 -13.31 -9.83
C GLN A 196 -0.58 -12.63 -10.21
N ALA A 197 0.15 -12.09 -9.23
CA ALA A 197 1.48 -11.52 -9.47
C ALA A 197 2.46 -12.59 -9.99
N LEU A 198 2.52 -13.75 -9.35
CA LEU A 198 3.39 -14.85 -9.78
C LEU A 198 3.09 -15.27 -11.22
N ALA A 199 1.81 -15.49 -11.54
CA ALA A 199 1.38 -15.90 -12.87
C ALA A 199 1.73 -14.84 -13.93
N ASN A 200 1.49 -13.56 -13.62
CA ASN A 200 1.83 -12.46 -14.51
C ASN A 200 3.35 -12.34 -14.72
N TYR A 201 4.14 -12.58 -13.68
CA TYR A 201 5.59 -12.51 -13.79
C TYR A 201 6.10 -13.70 -14.59
N THR A 202 5.75 -14.94 -14.26
CA THR A 202 6.24 -16.13 -14.96
C THR A 202 5.71 -16.22 -16.40
N GLY A 203 4.50 -15.71 -16.65
CA GLY A 203 3.74 -15.95 -17.88
C GLY A 203 3.01 -17.28 -17.88
N GLU A 204 3.00 -17.98 -16.74
CA GLU A 204 2.45 -19.33 -16.58
C GLU A 204 1.38 -19.33 -15.48
N PRO A 205 0.40 -20.26 -15.50
CA PRO A 205 -0.52 -20.41 -14.39
C PRO A 205 0.21 -20.65 -13.05
N ALA A 206 -0.22 -19.95 -12.00
CA ALA A 206 0.32 -20.11 -10.66
C ALA A 206 -0.71 -20.75 -9.74
N CYS A 207 -0.29 -21.75 -8.98
CA CYS A 207 -1.13 -22.46 -8.02
C CYS A 207 -0.46 -22.51 -6.64
N HIS A 208 -1.25 -22.40 -5.58
CA HIS A 208 -0.81 -22.64 -4.21
C HIS A 208 -1.96 -23.20 -3.39
N ALA A 209 -1.75 -24.37 -2.76
CA ALA A 209 -2.82 -25.20 -2.22
C ALA A 209 -3.90 -25.47 -3.29
N ASP A 210 -5.18 -25.26 -2.97
CA ASP A 210 -6.31 -25.55 -3.87
C ASP A 210 -6.70 -24.37 -4.78
N LEU A 211 -5.91 -23.28 -4.78
CA LEU A 211 -6.19 -22.08 -5.56
C LEU A 211 -5.19 -21.94 -6.72
N CYS A 212 -5.71 -21.73 -7.93
CA CYS A 212 -4.93 -21.49 -9.15
C CYS A 212 -5.42 -20.22 -9.86
N VAL A 213 -4.50 -19.48 -10.45
CA VAL A 213 -4.78 -18.26 -11.22
C VAL A 213 -3.97 -18.29 -12.51
N ALA A 214 -4.60 -17.92 -13.62
CA ALA A 214 -3.93 -17.77 -14.92
C ALA A 214 -3.30 -16.37 -15.06
N PRO A 215 -2.25 -16.20 -15.87
CA PRO A 215 -1.70 -14.89 -16.18
C PRO A 215 -2.79 -14.01 -16.82
N GLN A 216 -2.86 -12.76 -16.37
CA GLN A 216 -3.68 -11.74 -17.02
C GLN A 216 -2.92 -11.22 -18.24
N ASN A 217 -3.53 -11.38 -19.42
CA ASN A 217 -3.04 -10.74 -20.63
C ASN A 217 -3.13 -9.21 -20.44
N LYS A 218 -2.00 -8.55 -20.19
CA LYS A 218 -1.90 -7.13 -20.54
C LYS A 218 -1.94 -7.07 -22.06
N ALA A 219 -2.94 -6.39 -22.62
CA ALA A 219 -2.98 -6.13 -24.05
C ALA A 219 -1.62 -5.58 -24.50
N PRO A 220 -1.08 -5.99 -25.65
CA PRO A 220 0.18 -5.44 -26.12
C PRO A 220 0.01 -3.93 -26.30
N GLU A 221 0.90 -3.16 -25.68
CA GLU A 221 1.12 -1.77 -26.08
C GLU A 221 1.34 -1.80 -27.59
N THR A 222 0.42 -1.15 -28.31
CA THR A 222 0.48 -1.00 -29.76
C THR A 222 1.86 -0.54 -30.16
N GLN A 223 2.61 -1.45 -30.79
CA GLN A 223 3.74 -1.12 -31.64
C GLN A 223 3.19 -0.27 -32.79
N ASN A 224 3.14 1.04 -32.61
CA ASN A 224 3.06 1.95 -33.75
C ASN A 224 4.47 2.10 -34.33
N ALA A 225 4.89 1.04 -35.03
CA ALA A 225 5.75 1.21 -36.18
C ALA A 225 4.86 1.71 -37.32
N VAL A 226 4.96 2.99 -37.66
CA VAL A 226 4.74 3.43 -39.03
C VAL A 226 5.89 4.36 -39.41
N THR A 227 6.84 3.75 -40.12
CA THR A 227 7.68 4.40 -41.12
C THR A 227 6.82 5.15 -42.13
N SER A 228 7.08 6.45 -42.30
CA SER A 228 7.28 7.15 -43.58
C SER A 228 7.87 8.52 -43.31
#